data_AF-A0A7W6FSU4-F1
#
_entry.id   AF-A0A7W6FSU4-F1
#
_cell.length_a   1.000
_cell.length_b   1.000
_cell.length_c   1.000
_cell.angle_alpha   90.00
_cell.angle_beta   90.00
_cell.angle_gamma   90.00
#
_symmetry.space_group_name_H-M   'P 1'
#
loop_
_entity.id
_entity.type
_entity.pdbx_description
1 polymer ?
#
loop_
_entity_poly.entity_id
_entity_poly.type
_entity_poly.pdbx_seq_one_letter_code
_entity_poly.pdbx_strand_id
1 'polypeptide(L)'
;MMPQELATEIDADAFAMPSAAAHGEVTLAPVLDLLAAKPLHAELLRLRGDTIIVDGSQVERIGAQCAAILLSAARSWESDGQEFSLVNPSDALSRGLELLGIGLHEVGGIAPDFGDIEA
;
A
#
# COMPACT_ATOMS: atom_id res chain seq x y z
N MET A 1 -11.97 4.94 -47.54
CA MET A 1 -10.66 4.63 -46.93
C MET A 1 -10.60 5.45 -45.65
N MET A 2 -11.23 4.97 -44.57
CA MET A 2 -10.65 4.19 -43.44
C MET A 2 -9.52 4.96 -42.73
N PRO A 3 -9.51 5.14 -41.39
CA PRO A 3 -10.39 4.61 -40.30
C PRO A 3 -11.04 5.74 -39.43
N GLN A 4 -12.30 5.70 -38.98
CA GLN A 4 -12.85 5.18 -37.70
C GLN A 4 -12.00 4.24 -36.83
N GLU A 5 -11.79 4.60 -35.54
CA GLU A 5 -11.67 3.77 -34.30
C GLU A 5 -11.10 4.65 -33.15
N LEU A 6 -11.91 5.19 -32.23
CA LEU A 6 -12.25 4.66 -30.88
C LEU A 6 -11.05 4.24 -30.02
N ALA A 7 -10.73 5.08 -29.03
CA ALA A 7 -10.15 4.69 -27.73
C ALA A 7 -10.49 5.82 -26.73
N THR A 8 -11.67 5.73 -26.11
CA THR A 8 -11.81 5.56 -24.66
C THR A 8 -11.08 6.63 -23.86
N GLU A 9 -11.83 7.68 -23.51
CA GLU A 9 -11.71 8.37 -22.23
C GLU A 9 -11.46 7.32 -21.14
N ILE A 10 -10.20 7.19 -20.71
CA ILE A 10 -9.92 6.65 -19.38
C ILE A 10 -10.11 7.85 -18.47
N ASP A 11 -11.36 8.02 -18.05
CA ASP A 11 -11.68 8.63 -16.78
C ASP A 11 -10.75 7.98 -15.75
N ALA A 12 -9.75 8.73 -15.31
CA ALA A 12 -8.95 8.39 -14.14
C ALA A 12 -9.86 8.59 -12.92
N ASP A 13 -10.94 7.80 -12.87
CA ASP A 13 -11.90 7.83 -11.79
C ASP A 13 -11.20 7.37 -10.52
N ALA A 14 -11.39 8.19 -9.49
CA ALA A 14 -11.09 7.87 -8.11
C ALA A 14 -9.60 7.62 -7.78
N PHE A 15 -8.74 8.61 -8.08
CA PHE A 15 -7.69 8.95 -7.11
C PHE A 15 -8.42 9.38 -5.83
N ALA A 16 -8.63 8.40 -4.94
CA ALA A 16 -9.43 8.54 -3.73
C ALA A 16 -9.05 9.85 -3.05
N MET A 17 -10.01 10.78 -3.00
CA MET A 17 -10.00 11.85 -2.04
C MET A 17 -10.77 11.30 -0.84
N PRO A 18 -10.12 10.66 0.16
CA PRO A 18 -10.81 10.25 1.36
C PRO A 18 -11.26 11.49 2.12
N SER A 19 -12.56 11.73 2.01
CA SER A 19 -13.39 12.71 2.70
C SER A 19 -12.98 12.97 4.16
N ALA A 20 -12.47 14.18 4.44
CA ALA A 20 -12.61 14.98 5.67
C ALA A 20 -12.45 14.32 7.07
N ALA A 21 -11.94 13.10 7.19
CA ALA A 21 -11.37 12.55 8.42
C ALA A 21 -9.95 13.11 8.59
N ALA A 22 -9.41 13.16 9.82
CA ALA A 22 -8.01 13.55 9.98
C ALA A 22 -7.11 12.55 9.21
N HIS A 23 -6.12 13.10 8.49
CA HIS A 23 -5.20 12.33 7.65
C HIS A 23 -3.82 12.23 8.32
N GLY A 24 -3.37 11.00 8.57
CA GLY A 24 -2.00 10.70 8.97
C GLY A 24 -1.16 10.27 7.76
N GLU A 25 0.14 10.54 7.80
CA GLU A 25 1.09 10.09 6.78
C GLU A 25 2.27 9.39 7.44
N VAL A 26 2.69 8.26 6.87
CA VAL A 26 3.85 7.49 7.33
C VAL A 26 4.74 7.16 6.14
N THR A 27 5.97 7.64 6.14
CA THR A 27 6.99 7.16 5.19
C THR A 27 7.71 5.95 5.76
N LEU A 28 7.70 4.84 5.03
CA LEU A 28 8.40 3.62 5.43
C LEU A 28 9.92 3.81 5.36
N ALA A 29 10.62 3.27 6.36
CA ALA A 29 12.08 3.29 6.38
C ALA A 29 12.67 2.41 5.26
N PRO A 30 13.87 2.73 4.73
CA PRO A 30 14.48 1.93 3.67
C PRO A 30 14.72 0.47 4.03
N VAL A 31 14.98 0.21 5.31
CA VAL A 31 15.21 -1.14 5.84
C VAL A 31 14.14 -1.44 6.88
N LEU A 32 13.19 -2.31 6.52
CA LEU A 32 12.10 -2.77 7.38
C LEU A 32 12.40 -4.16 7.95
N ASP A 33 13.38 -4.26 8.85
CA ASP A 33 13.77 -5.51 9.50
C ASP A 33 13.33 -5.58 10.98
N LEU A 34 13.91 -6.50 11.76
CA LEU A 34 13.58 -6.70 13.17
C LEU A 34 13.81 -5.43 14.02
N LEU A 35 14.78 -4.59 13.67
CA LEU A 35 15.07 -3.35 14.40
C LEU A 35 14.01 -2.28 14.11
N ALA A 36 13.48 -2.26 12.88
CA ALA A 36 12.42 -1.34 12.45
C ALA A 36 11.02 -1.75 12.93
N ALA A 37 10.81 -3.00 13.34
CA ALA A 37 9.49 -3.51 13.72
C ALA A 37 8.84 -2.73 14.87
N LYS A 38 9.56 -2.48 15.96
CA LYS A 38 9.04 -1.71 17.10
C LYS A 38 8.69 -0.26 16.75
N PRO A 39 9.59 0.53 16.13
CA PRO A 39 9.26 1.91 15.77
C PRO A 39 8.13 1.99 14.73
N LEU A 40 8.10 1.09 13.73
CA LEU A 40 7.01 1.04 12.76
C LEU A 40 5.65 0.80 13.44
N HIS A 41 5.58 -0.21 14.30
CA HIS A 41 4.35 -0.52 15.03
C HIS A 41 3.90 0.65 15.91
N ALA A 42 4.83 1.31 16.61
CA ALA A 42 4.51 2.45 17.46
C ALA A 42 3.97 3.64 16.64
N GLU A 43 4.56 3.92 15.47
CA GLU A 43 4.11 5.03 14.62
C GLU A 43 2.72 4.76 14.02
N LEU A 44 2.49 3.55 13.53
CA LEU A 44 1.16 3.15 13.04
C LEU A 44 0.13 3.28 14.16
N LEU A 45 0.40 2.72 15.35
CA LEU A 45 -0.53 2.77 16.47
C LEU A 45 -0.88 4.20 16.92
N ARG A 46 0.07 5.14 16.80
CA ARG A 46 -0.14 6.55 17.13
C ARG A 46 -1.19 7.23 16.25
N LEU A 47 -1.35 6.74 15.01
CA LEU A 47 -2.28 7.25 14.01
C LEU A 47 -3.59 6.45 13.97
N ARG A 48 -3.78 5.48 14.87
CA ARG A 48 -4.98 4.65 14.88
C ARG A 48 -6.23 5.50 15.14
N GLY A 49 -7.24 5.31 14.29
CA GLY A 49 -8.47 6.10 14.28
C GLY A 49 -8.49 7.21 13.23
N ASP A 50 -7.36 7.48 12.56
CA ASP A 50 -7.24 8.44 11.45
C ASP A 50 -7.12 7.69 10.10
N THR A 51 -7.51 8.31 8.98
CA THR A 51 -7.19 7.75 7.65
C THR A 51 -5.71 7.93 7.44
N ILE A 52 -5.00 6.89 7.01
CA ILE A 52 -3.56 7.00 6.80
C ILE A 52 -3.12 6.64 5.39
N ILE A 53 -2.13 7.39 4.93
CA ILE A 53 -1.36 7.11 3.73
C ILE A 53 0.03 6.63 4.15
N VAL A 54 0.44 5.48 3.65
CA VAL A 54 1.73 4.87 3.91
C VAL A 54 2.55 4.92 2.63
N ASP A 55 3.66 5.67 2.62
CA ASP A 55 4.55 5.75 1.46
C ASP A 55 5.63 4.66 1.54
N GLY A 56 5.66 3.78 0.53
CA GLY A 56 6.60 2.67 0.41
C GLY A 56 7.77 2.90 -0.55
N SER A 57 7.97 4.12 -1.05
CA SER A 57 8.89 4.41 -2.17
C SER A 57 10.35 4.16 -1.86
N GLN A 58 10.74 4.40 -0.60
CA GLN A 58 12.12 4.33 -0.16
C GLN A 58 12.54 2.94 0.33
N VAL A 59 11.62 1.96 0.38
CA VAL A 59 11.90 0.63 0.92
C VAL A 59 12.85 -0.13 0.01
N GLU A 60 13.96 -0.61 0.53
CA GLU A 60 14.94 -1.45 -0.18
C GLU A 60 14.88 -2.91 0.30
N ARG A 61 14.32 -3.14 1.49
CA ARG A 61 14.19 -4.47 2.08
C ARG A 61 13.09 -4.51 3.13
N ILE A 62 12.29 -5.57 3.12
CA ILE A 62 11.33 -5.89 4.18
C ILE A 62 11.55 -7.31 4.72
N GLY A 63 11.45 -7.45 6.04
CA GLY A 63 11.46 -8.73 6.75
C GLY A 63 10.06 -9.13 7.23
N ALA A 64 9.90 -10.42 7.55
CA ALA A 64 8.61 -11.01 7.91
C ALA A 64 7.86 -10.28 9.04
N GLN A 65 8.58 -9.80 10.07
CA GLN A 65 7.95 -9.11 11.20
C GLN A 65 7.33 -7.77 10.79
N CYS A 66 8.02 -6.98 9.97
CA CYS A 66 7.48 -5.71 9.48
C CYS A 66 6.33 -5.94 8.50
N ALA A 67 6.41 -6.96 7.65
CA ALA A 67 5.31 -7.34 6.76
C ALA A 67 4.06 -7.73 7.57
N ALA A 68 4.21 -8.53 8.62
CA ALA A 68 3.11 -8.90 9.51
C ALA A 68 2.50 -7.67 10.22
N ILE A 69 3.32 -6.68 10.60
CA ILE A 69 2.83 -5.42 11.16
C ILE A 69 1.99 -4.64 10.14
N LEU A 70 2.46 -4.50 8.90
CA LEU A 70 1.71 -3.83 7.84
C LEU A 70 0.37 -4.54 7.56
N LEU A 71 0.39 -5.86 7.43
CA LEU A 71 -0.82 -6.67 7.24
C LEU A 71 -1.80 -6.53 8.42
N SER A 72 -1.28 -6.56 9.64
CA SER A 72 -2.10 -6.37 10.84
C SER A 72 -2.69 -4.96 10.91
N ALA A 73 -1.94 -3.94 10.48
CA ALA A 73 -2.40 -2.56 10.47
C ALA A 73 -3.51 -2.36 9.44
N ALA A 74 -3.32 -2.83 8.20
CA ALA A 74 -4.35 -2.76 7.16
C ALA A 74 -5.69 -3.38 7.63
N ARG A 75 -5.64 -4.59 8.22
CA ARG A 75 -6.83 -5.26 8.79
C ARG A 75 -7.44 -4.52 9.99
N SER A 76 -6.60 -3.89 10.81
CA SER A 76 -7.09 -3.13 11.97
C SER A 76 -7.84 -1.88 11.52
N TRP A 77 -7.33 -1.18 10.49
CA TRP A 77 -7.97 -0.01 9.91
C TRP A 77 -9.29 -0.36 9.25
N GLU A 78 -9.30 -1.44 8.46
CA GLU A 78 -10.53 -1.97 7.87
C GLU A 78 -11.58 -2.28 8.95
N SER A 79 -11.17 -2.96 10.04
CA SER A 79 -12.05 -3.26 11.17
C SER A 79 -12.52 -2.01 11.93
N ASP A 80 -11.71 -0.96 11.96
CA ASP A 80 -12.04 0.32 12.59
C ASP A 80 -12.91 1.21 11.66
N GLY A 81 -13.16 0.78 10.42
CA GLY A 81 -13.92 1.52 9.40
C GLY A 81 -13.13 2.69 8.80
N GLN A 82 -11.81 2.64 8.89
CA GLN A 82 -10.89 3.69 8.49
C GLN A 82 -10.06 3.27 7.28
N GLU A 83 -9.65 4.22 6.45
CA GLU A 83 -8.88 3.92 5.23
C GLU A 83 -7.37 3.81 5.54
N PHE A 84 -6.75 2.76 4.98
CA PHE A 84 -5.32 2.49 5.03
C PHE A 84 -4.82 2.28 3.60
N SER A 85 -4.00 3.22 3.11
CA SER A 85 -3.57 3.23 1.70
C SER A 85 -2.05 3.19 1.60
N LEU A 86 -1.49 2.11 1.06
CA LEU A 86 -0.07 2.01 0.74
C LEU A 86 0.17 2.53 -0.68
N VAL A 87 0.93 3.62 -0.78
CA VAL A 87 1.25 4.30 -2.03
C VAL A 87 2.71 4.15 -2.39
N ASN A 88 3.01 4.28 -3.68
CA ASN A 88 4.36 4.21 -4.23
C ASN A 88 5.18 3.00 -3.74
N PRO A 89 4.64 1.76 -3.72
CA PRO A 89 5.41 0.62 -3.23
C PRO A 89 6.64 0.40 -4.14
N SER A 90 7.84 0.38 -3.55
CA SER A 90 9.04 0.06 -4.31
C SER A 90 9.01 -1.39 -4.84
N ASP A 91 9.78 -1.67 -5.89
CA ASP A 91 9.93 -3.03 -6.41
C ASP A 91 10.43 -4.01 -5.32
N ALA A 92 11.30 -3.54 -4.43
CA ALA A 92 11.83 -4.33 -3.33
C ALA A 92 10.79 -4.63 -2.25
N LEU A 93 9.89 -3.70 -1.96
CA LEU A 93 8.76 -3.92 -1.05
C LEU A 93 7.81 -4.95 -1.65
N SER A 94 7.36 -4.74 -2.89
CA SER A 94 6.43 -5.63 -3.60
C SER A 94 6.97 -7.06 -3.67
N ARG A 95 8.21 -7.24 -4.16
CA ARG A 95 8.87 -8.56 -4.20
C ARG A 95 9.07 -9.16 -2.81
N GLY A 96 9.39 -8.35 -1.81
CA GLY A 96 9.58 -8.82 -0.44
C GLY A 96 8.30 -9.37 0.18
N LEU A 97 7.16 -8.72 -0.09
CA LEU A 97 5.84 -9.20 0.33
C LEU A 97 5.45 -10.49 -0.41
N GLU A 98 5.66 -10.56 -1.73
CA GLU A 98 5.39 -11.75 -2.53
C GLU A 98 6.17 -12.98 -2.04
N LEU A 99 7.46 -12.82 -1.70
CA LEU A 99 8.29 -13.90 -1.15
C LEU A 99 7.78 -14.41 0.20
N LEU A 100 7.04 -13.58 0.94
CA LEU A 100 6.38 -13.94 2.19
C LEU A 100 4.96 -14.49 1.97
N GLY A 101 4.49 -14.56 0.73
CA GLY A 101 3.14 -15.00 0.38
C GLY A 101 2.06 -13.96 0.70
N ILE A 102 2.43 -12.68 0.75
CA ILE A 102 1.51 -11.56 1.04
C ILE A 102 1.33 -10.74 -0.24
N GLY A 103 0.09 -10.60 -0.68
CA GLY A 103 -0.27 -9.73 -1.79
C GLY A 103 -0.19 -8.25 -1.41
N LEU A 104 0.18 -7.39 -2.35
CA LEU A 104 0.28 -5.96 -2.13
C LEU A 104 -1.06 -5.34 -1.66
N HIS A 105 -2.20 -5.85 -2.17
CA HIS A 105 -3.55 -5.43 -1.75
C HIS A 105 -3.88 -5.77 -0.31
N GLU A 106 -3.29 -6.83 0.25
CA GLU A 106 -3.54 -7.22 1.65
C GLU A 106 -2.91 -6.24 2.64
N VAL A 107 -1.93 -5.45 2.20
CA VAL A 107 -1.30 -4.38 2.97
C VAL A 107 -1.76 -2.99 2.50
N GLY A 108 -2.93 -2.90 1.88
CA GLY A 108 -3.54 -1.63 1.43
C GLY A 108 -2.89 -1.03 0.19
N GLY A 109 -2.01 -1.75 -0.51
CA GLY A 109 -1.38 -1.29 -1.74
C GLY A 109 -2.17 -1.73 -2.96
N ILE A 110 -2.34 -0.82 -3.92
CA ILE A 110 -2.96 -1.18 -5.19
C ILE A 110 -1.89 -1.88 -6.02
N ALA A 111 -2.11 -3.14 -6.39
CA ALA A 111 -1.21 -3.81 -7.31
C ALA A 111 -1.15 -2.99 -8.61
N PRO A 112 0.03 -2.77 -9.20
CA PRO A 112 0.07 -2.39 -10.60
C PRO A 112 -0.67 -3.49 -11.38
N ASP A 113 -1.69 -3.08 -12.12
CA ASP A 113 -2.47 -3.95 -13.00
C ASP A 113 -1.51 -4.54 -14.05
N PHE A 114 -0.92 -5.70 -13.73
CA PHE A 114 -0.24 -6.51 -14.73
C PHE A 114 -1.34 -7.31 -15.44
N GLY A 115 -2.01 -6.63 -16.37
CA GLY A 115 -3.01 -7.24 -17.24
C GLY A 115 -2.50 -8.57 -17.79
N ASP A 116 -3.39 -9.56 -17.79
CA ASP A 116 -3.12 -10.95 -18.16
C ASP A 116 -2.24 -11.05 -19.40
N ILE A 117 -0.98 -11.49 -19.24
CA ILE A 117 -0.19 -11.99 -20.35
C ILE A 117 -0.68 -13.40 -20.68
N GLU A 118 -1.77 -13.50 -21.44
CA GLU A 118 -2.11 -14.72 -22.16
C GLU A 118 -0.98 -15.05 -23.16
N ALA A 119 -0.52 -16.30 -23.11
CA ALA A 119 0.57 -16.87 -23.89
C ALA A 119 0.13 -17.46 -25.23
#